data_AF-A0AAJ6NSW3-F1
#
_entry.id   AF-A0AAJ6NSW3-F1
#
_cell.length_a   1.000
_cell.length_b   1.000
_cell.length_c   1.000
_cell.angle_alpha   90.00
_cell.angle_beta   90.00
_cell.angle_gamma   90.00
#
_symmetry.space_group_name_H-M   'P 1'
#
loop_
_entity.id
_entity.type
_entity.pdbx_description
1 polymer ?
#
loop_
_entity_poly.entity_id
_entity_poly.type
_entity_poly.pdbx_seq_one_letter_code
_entity_poly.pdbx_strand_id
1 'polypeptide(L)'
;MTKHDTWVRLKPGSLYEPVLDLFPNGMIPMRDPFPLERVIVNNKQIALWIIDFERLEPNQANALAQLIASRRGADVTEVMEEAVFQGGFAMINGWVESMECDAEGFQRSKEFADFFETAPQPPSARAWREFYNSQHDRWIEGDEQPPPINSIDDIDPRLRTPELEERWKMRQIEQAIAVGGYSVFDVLSGRATVDVLNQIDPKNSYSLVGDDDDFEDDE
;
A
#
# COMPACT_ATOMS: atom_id res chain seq x y z
N MET A 1 -11.09 -10.25 2.84
CA MET A 1 -10.28 -9.19 2.22
C MET A 1 -11.26 -8.18 1.65
N THR A 2 -11.18 -6.95 2.14
CA THR A 2 -11.92 -5.81 1.57
C THR A 2 -11.27 -5.44 0.24
N LYS A 3 -12.03 -4.97 -0.75
CA LYS A 3 -11.45 -4.46 -2.03
C LYS A 3 -10.38 -3.38 -1.79
N HIS A 4 -10.55 -2.63 -0.69
CA HIS A 4 -9.63 -1.61 -0.23
C HIS A 4 -8.39 -2.26 0.39
N ASP A 5 -7.32 -2.34 -0.41
CA ASP A 5 -6.01 -2.85 0.00
C ASP A 5 -4.94 -1.78 -0.18
N THR A 6 -5.25 -0.58 0.30
CA THR A 6 -4.28 0.51 0.41
C THR A 6 -3.79 0.61 1.84
N TRP A 7 -2.47 0.71 1.99
CA TRP A 7 -1.76 0.85 3.25
C TRP A 7 -0.77 2.00 3.12
N VAL A 8 -0.64 2.82 4.15
CA VAL A 8 0.31 3.94 4.12
C VAL A 8 1.30 3.87 5.27
N ARG A 9 2.54 4.20 4.93
CA ARG A 9 3.60 4.46 5.89
C ARG A 9 3.61 5.95 6.20
N LEU A 10 3.77 6.28 7.47
CA LEU A 10 3.79 7.66 7.93
C LEU A 10 5.22 8.17 8.11
N LYS A 11 5.39 9.48 7.92
CA LYS A 11 6.65 10.17 8.23
C LYS A 11 6.95 10.11 9.73
N PRO A 12 8.23 10.05 10.13
CA PRO A 12 8.63 10.21 11.52
C PRO A 12 8.09 11.51 12.12
N GLY A 13 7.70 11.50 13.40
CA GLY A 13 7.10 12.65 14.08
C GLY A 13 5.63 12.89 13.76
N SER A 14 4.95 11.93 13.11
CA SER A 14 3.51 12.02 12.88
C SER A 14 2.71 11.92 14.18
N LEU A 15 1.49 12.46 14.18
CA LEU A 15 0.57 12.32 15.32
C LEU A 15 0.33 10.87 15.72
N TYR A 16 0.35 9.98 14.73
CA TYR A 16 -0.03 8.59 14.88
C TYR A 16 1.15 7.70 15.25
N GLU A 17 2.37 8.25 15.31
CA GLU A 17 3.57 7.53 15.71
C GLU A 17 3.40 6.71 17.01
N PRO A 18 2.73 7.21 18.07
CA PRO A 18 2.55 6.46 19.31
C PRO A 18 1.67 5.20 19.21
N VAL A 19 0.98 4.98 18.09
CA VAL A 19 0.09 3.82 17.89
C VAL A 19 0.49 2.96 16.71
N LEU A 20 1.61 3.27 16.03
CA LEU A 20 2.04 2.53 14.83
C LEU A 20 2.40 1.08 15.14
N ASP A 21 2.84 0.77 16.36
CA ASP A 21 3.12 -0.59 16.82
C ASP A 21 1.87 -1.49 16.89
N LEU A 22 0.67 -0.89 16.94
CA LEU A 22 -0.60 -1.61 16.86
C LEU A 22 -0.92 -2.07 15.43
N PHE A 23 -0.20 -1.59 14.42
CA PHE A 23 -0.48 -1.86 13.02
C PHE A 23 0.55 -2.82 12.40
N PRO A 24 0.14 -3.73 11.50
CA PRO A 24 1.06 -4.57 10.75
C PRO A 24 2.10 -3.74 10.02
N ASN A 25 3.38 -4.05 10.23
CA ASN A 25 4.52 -3.34 9.63
C ASN A 25 4.54 -1.82 9.87
N GLY A 26 3.81 -1.32 10.88
CA GLY A 26 3.66 0.12 11.14
C GLY A 26 2.89 0.87 10.05
N MET A 27 2.04 0.19 9.28
CA MET A 27 1.29 0.77 8.17
C MET A 27 -0.19 0.87 8.51
N ILE A 28 -0.79 2.02 8.24
CA ILE A 28 -2.21 2.25 8.53
C ILE A 28 -3.04 1.92 7.28
N PRO A 29 -4.16 1.18 7.41
CA PRO A 29 -5.06 0.90 6.29
C PRO A 29 -5.83 2.16 5.86
N MET A 30 -5.81 2.47 4.57
CA MET A 30 -6.53 3.62 3.98
C MET A 30 -7.67 3.15 3.11
N ARG A 31 -8.86 3.73 3.30
CA ARG A 31 -10.06 3.43 2.50
C ARG A 31 -9.86 3.80 1.04
N ASP A 32 -9.13 4.88 0.79
CA ASP A 32 -9.00 5.49 -0.52
C ASP A 32 -7.56 5.67 -0.94
N PRO A 33 -7.11 5.06 -2.05
CA PRO A 33 -5.91 5.50 -2.73
C PRO A 33 -6.13 6.82 -3.47
N PHE A 34 -7.28 7.06 -4.13
CA PHE A 34 -7.50 8.30 -4.91
C PHE A 34 -8.93 8.50 -5.43
N PRO A 35 -9.52 9.71 -5.42
CA PRO A 35 -8.92 10.96 -4.95
C PRO A 35 -9.25 11.24 -3.49
N LEU A 36 -8.28 11.87 -2.83
CA LEU A 36 -8.40 12.36 -1.47
C LEU A 36 -9.62 13.26 -1.29
N GLU A 37 -10.33 13.06 -0.19
CA GLU A 37 -11.46 13.90 0.21
C GLU A 37 -10.98 15.34 0.40
N ARG A 38 -11.65 16.28 -0.27
CA ARG A 38 -11.29 17.70 -0.21
C ARG A 38 -12.23 18.45 0.72
N VAL A 39 -11.72 18.83 1.88
CA VAL A 39 -12.45 19.64 2.85
C VAL A 39 -11.94 21.08 2.87
N ILE A 40 -12.81 22.03 3.22
CA ILE A 40 -12.44 23.42 3.41
C ILE A 40 -12.13 23.64 4.89
N VAL A 41 -10.87 23.97 5.19
CA VAL A 41 -10.43 24.35 6.54
C VAL A 41 -9.76 25.71 6.45
N ASN A 42 -10.26 26.70 7.21
CA ASN A 42 -9.74 28.07 7.22
C ASN A 42 -9.58 28.68 5.81
N ASN A 43 -10.62 28.57 4.97
CA ASN A 43 -10.65 29.00 3.56
C ASN A 43 -9.60 28.35 2.64
N LYS A 44 -8.97 27.25 3.06
CA LYS A 44 -8.06 26.46 2.23
C LYS A 44 -8.66 25.09 1.97
N GLN A 45 -8.56 24.61 0.73
CA GLN A 45 -8.86 23.22 0.42
C GLN A 45 -7.71 22.34 0.93
N ILE A 46 -8.04 21.37 1.77
CA ILE A 46 -7.12 20.37 2.29
C ILE A 46 -7.56 19.01 1.78
N ALA A 47 -6.61 18.25 1.25
CA ALA A 47 -6.81 16.87 0.83
C ALA A 47 -6.57 15.93 2.03
N LEU A 48 -7.55 15.07 2.29
CA LEU A 48 -7.56 14.12 3.39
C LEU A 48 -7.56 12.69 2.88
N TRP A 49 -6.75 11.87 3.54
CA TRP A 49 -6.86 10.41 3.52
C TRP A 49 -7.89 9.99 4.56
N ILE A 50 -8.63 8.93 4.26
CA ILE A 50 -9.57 8.31 5.19
C ILE A 50 -8.97 6.97 5.64
N ILE A 51 -8.67 6.85 6.92
CA ILE A 51 -8.27 5.59 7.56
C ILE A 51 -9.47 4.67 7.53
N ASP A 52 -9.33 3.48 6.96
CA ASP A 52 -10.43 2.56 6.73
C ASP A 52 -10.95 1.96 8.03
N PHE A 53 -12.11 2.42 8.49
CA PHE A 53 -12.69 1.98 9.76
C PHE A 53 -12.98 0.47 9.78
N GLU A 54 -13.37 -0.11 8.65
CA GLU A 54 -13.77 -1.53 8.57
C GLU A 54 -12.59 -2.49 8.73
N ARG A 55 -11.37 -2.01 8.42
CA ARG A 55 -10.13 -2.77 8.59
C ARG A 55 -9.44 -2.53 9.94
N LEU A 56 -10.00 -1.69 10.80
CA LEU A 56 -9.42 -1.45 12.12
C LEU A 56 -9.90 -2.50 13.12
N GLU A 57 -8.94 -3.04 13.86
CA GLU A 57 -9.23 -3.77 15.08
C GLU A 57 -9.76 -2.81 16.17
N PRO A 58 -10.61 -3.26 17.11
CA PRO A 58 -11.20 -2.38 18.13
C PRO A 58 -10.17 -1.61 18.96
N ASN A 59 -9.02 -2.21 19.24
CA ASN A 59 -7.92 -1.55 19.95
C ASN A 59 -7.25 -0.45 19.12
N GLN A 60 -7.05 -0.67 17.81
CA GLN A 60 -6.51 0.32 16.88
C GLN A 60 -7.46 1.51 16.76
N ALA A 61 -8.77 1.25 16.58
CA ALA A 61 -9.78 2.30 16.49
C ALA A 61 -9.84 3.16 17.76
N ASN A 62 -9.85 2.54 18.94
CA ASN A 62 -9.86 3.25 20.22
C ASN A 62 -8.58 4.08 20.42
N ALA A 63 -7.40 3.53 20.08
CA ALA A 63 -6.14 4.24 20.21
C ALA A 63 -6.06 5.47 19.27
N LEU A 64 -6.53 5.32 18.04
CA LEU A 64 -6.66 6.44 17.09
C LEU A 64 -7.61 7.52 17.63
N ALA A 65 -8.77 7.13 18.15
CA ALA A 65 -9.73 8.07 18.70
C ALA A 65 -9.16 8.82 19.92
N GLN A 66 -8.46 8.14 20.82
CA GLN A 66 -7.80 8.78 21.97
C GLN A 66 -6.74 9.80 21.54
N LEU A 67 -5.90 9.46 20.56
CA LEU A 67 -4.90 10.39 20.01
C LEU A 67 -5.55 11.63 19.40
N ILE A 68 -6.58 11.43 18.58
CA ILE A 68 -7.27 12.52 17.89
C ILE A 68 -8.02 13.40 18.91
N ALA A 69 -8.74 12.79 19.86
CA ALA A 69 -9.46 13.46 20.94
C ALA A 69 -8.50 14.32 21.78
N SER A 70 -7.37 13.76 22.20
CA SER A 70 -6.35 14.49 22.96
C SER A 70 -5.79 15.68 22.19
N ARG A 71 -5.60 15.57 20.87
CA ARG A 71 -5.08 16.68 20.05
C ARG A 71 -6.13 17.75 19.77
N ARG A 72 -7.39 17.36 19.61
CA ARG A 72 -8.50 18.28 19.31
C ARG A 72 -9.13 18.89 20.57
N GLY A 73 -8.83 18.33 21.75
CA GLY A 73 -9.54 18.68 22.98
C GLY A 73 -11.01 18.26 22.94
N ALA A 74 -11.31 17.14 22.28
CA ALA A 74 -12.65 16.59 22.08
C ALA A 74 -12.88 15.34 22.95
N ASP A 75 -14.12 14.87 23.04
CA ASP A 75 -14.43 13.59 23.68
C ASP A 75 -14.07 12.41 22.76
N VAL A 76 -13.58 11.31 23.34
CA VAL A 76 -13.21 10.11 22.57
C VAL A 76 -14.43 9.50 21.89
N THR A 77 -15.60 9.54 22.55
CA THR A 77 -16.86 9.02 22.01
C THR A 77 -17.29 9.83 20.81
N GLU A 78 -17.20 11.16 20.88
CA GLU A 78 -17.54 12.07 19.76
C GLU A 78 -16.67 11.78 18.54
N VAL A 79 -15.35 11.61 18.75
CA VAL A 79 -14.41 11.28 17.67
C VAL A 79 -14.73 9.90 17.06
N MET A 80 -15.10 8.91 17.88
CA MET A 80 -15.49 7.60 17.39
C MET A 80 -16.80 7.64 16.59
N GLU A 81 -17.81 8.37 17.07
CA GLU A 81 -19.08 8.52 16.38
C GLU A 81 -18.91 9.22 15.03
N GLU A 82 -18.08 10.27 14.96
CA GLU A 82 -17.71 10.93 13.71
C GLU A 82 -17.03 9.93 12.75
N ALA A 83 -16.07 9.13 13.24
CA ALA A 83 -15.36 8.16 12.43
C ALA A 83 -16.29 7.06 11.87
N VAL A 84 -17.24 6.57 12.68
CA VAL A 84 -18.25 5.61 12.23
C VAL A 84 -19.14 6.22 11.14
N PHE A 85 -19.57 7.47 11.32
CA PHE A 85 -20.43 8.15 10.36
C PHE A 85 -19.73 8.43 9.02
N GLN A 86 -18.44 8.80 9.06
CA GLN A 86 -17.63 9.08 7.87
C GLN A 86 -16.99 7.81 7.26
N GLY A 87 -17.15 6.65 7.92
CA GLY A 87 -16.51 5.39 7.53
C GLY A 87 -14.98 5.38 7.70
N GLY A 88 -14.45 6.24 8.57
CA GLY A 88 -13.01 6.34 8.80
C GLY A 88 -12.54 7.56 9.57
N PHE A 89 -11.27 7.53 9.98
CA PHE A 89 -10.60 8.69 10.59
C PHE A 89 -9.89 9.52 9.52
N ALA A 90 -10.00 10.84 9.59
CA ALA A 90 -9.32 11.73 8.65
C ALA A 90 -7.83 11.91 8.97
N MET A 91 -6.97 11.80 7.95
CA MET A 91 -5.54 12.09 8.02
C MET A 91 -5.11 13.05 6.92
N ILE A 92 -4.32 14.06 7.28
CA ILE A 92 -3.75 14.97 6.29
C ILE A 92 -2.67 14.27 5.46
N ASN A 93 -2.64 14.56 4.15
CA ASN A 93 -1.61 14.05 3.24
C ASN A 93 -0.17 14.39 3.68
N GLY A 94 0.01 15.46 4.46
CA GLY A 94 1.33 15.88 4.95
C GLY A 94 2.06 14.81 5.76
N TRP A 95 1.34 13.90 6.42
CA TRP A 95 1.90 12.83 7.24
C TRP A 95 2.26 11.57 6.46
N VAL A 96 1.76 11.41 5.24
CA VAL A 96 2.02 10.22 4.43
C VAL A 96 3.42 10.30 3.84
N GLU A 97 4.22 9.26 4.06
CA GLU A 97 5.56 9.09 3.48
C GLU A 97 5.48 8.30 2.18
N SER A 98 4.85 7.14 2.24
CA SER A 98 4.68 6.24 1.09
C SER A 98 3.39 5.44 1.23
N MET A 99 2.95 4.89 0.11
CA MET A 99 1.75 4.09 -0.01
C MET A 99 2.11 2.74 -0.63
N GLU A 100 1.50 1.68 -0.12
CA GLU A 100 1.42 0.38 -0.74
C GLU A 100 -0.02 0.15 -1.18
N CYS A 101 -0.17 -0.21 -2.45
CA CYS A 101 -1.46 -0.52 -3.06
C CYS A 101 -1.42 -1.94 -3.59
N ASP A 102 -2.56 -2.61 -3.50
CA ASP A 102 -2.81 -3.84 -4.25
C ASP A 102 -3.60 -3.54 -5.55
N ALA A 103 -4.20 -4.58 -6.13
CA ALA A 103 -4.95 -4.59 -7.37
C ALA A 103 -5.87 -3.37 -7.58
N GLU A 104 -6.63 -2.96 -6.54
CA GLU A 104 -7.53 -1.81 -6.63
C GLU A 104 -6.76 -0.51 -6.90
N GLY A 105 -5.69 -0.27 -6.14
CA GLY A 105 -4.92 0.97 -6.28
C GLY A 105 -4.19 1.06 -7.61
N PHE A 106 -3.69 -0.06 -8.16
CA PHE A 106 -3.10 -0.08 -9.49
C PHE A 106 -4.14 0.14 -10.60
N GLN A 107 -5.29 -0.53 -10.52
CA GLN A 107 -6.37 -0.37 -11.49
C GLN A 107 -6.89 1.09 -11.51
N ARG A 108 -7.13 1.69 -10.35
CA ARG A 108 -7.58 3.08 -10.24
C ARG A 108 -6.53 4.08 -10.72
N SER A 109 -5.25 3.82 -10.43
CA SER A 109 -4.14 4.65 -10.93
C SER A 109 -4.03 4.60 -12.45
N LYS A 110 -4.27 3.44 -13.05
CA LYS A 110 -4.33 3.27 -14.50
C LYS A 110 -5.51 4.03 -15.09
N GLU A 111 -6.71 3.88 -14.53
CA GLU A 111 -7.92 4.59 -14.98
C GLU A 111 -7.73 6.12 -14.89
N PHE A 112 -7.02 6.60 -13.87
CA PHE A 112 -6.65 8.00 -13.73
C PHE A 112 -5.67 8.47 -14.82
N ALA A 113 -4.62 7.67 -15.11
CA ALA A 113 -3.70 7.96 -16.20
C ALA A 113 -4.43 8.00 -17.57
N ASP A 114 -5.30 7.03 -17.83
CA ASP A 114 -6.11 6.95 -19.05
C ASP A 114 -7.04 8.17 -19.19
N PHE A 115 -7.64 8.64 -18.09
CA PHE A 115 -8.45 9.85 -18.07
C PHE A 115 -7.63 11.09 -18.50
N PHE A 116 -6.41 11.25 -17.99
CA PHE A 116 -5.57 12.38 -18.40
C PHE A 116 -5.08 12.30 -19.84
N GLU A 117 -4.84 11.11 -20.37
CA GLU A 117 -4.40 10.95 -21.76
C GLU A 117 -5.54 11.17 -22.77
N THR A 118 -6.76 10.75 -22.42
CA THR A 118 -7.92 10.78 -23.33
C THR A 118 -8.78 12.03 -23.19
N ALA A 119 -8.80 12.68 -22.02
CA ALA A 119 -9.59 13.89 -21.83
C ALA A 119 -8.93 15.12 -22.51
N PRO A 120 -9.73 16.04 -23.08
CA PRO A 120 -9.24 17.35 -23.51
C PRO A 120 -8.51 18.06 -22.36
N GLN A 121 -7.32 18.63 -22.63
CA GLN A 121 -6.48 19.24 -21.60
C GLN A 121 -6.62 20.78 -21.54
N PRO A 122 -6.84 21.37 -20.35
CA PRO A 122 -7.11 20.71 -19.07
C PRO A 122 -8.53 20.10 -19.02
N PRO A 123 -8.77 19.00 -18.28
CA PRO A 123 -10.09 18.41 -18.21
C PRO A 123 -11.10 19.39 -17.65
N SER A 124 -12.28 19.45 -18.27
CA SER A 124 -13.36 20.33 -17.79
C SER A 124 -13.83 19.92 -16.39
N ALA A 125 -14.38 20.85 -15.63
CA ALA A 125 -14.97 20.56 -14.31
C ALA A 125 -16.06 19.47 -14.37
N ARG A 126 -16.77 19.37 -15.50
CA ARG A 126 -17.77 18.32 -15.74
C ARG A 126 -17.10 16.96 -15.93
N ALA A 127 -16.09 16.87 -16.79
CA ALA A 127 -15.35 15.62 -17.03
C ALA A 127 -14.71 15.10 -15.73
N TRP A 128 -14.15 16.01 -14.91
CA TRP A 128 -13.65 15.69 -13.58
C TRP A 128 -14.70 15.09 -12.66
N ARG A 129 -15.89 15.69 -12.62
CA ARG A 129 -16.99 15.20 -11.78
C ARG A 129 -17.51 13.85 -12.25
N GLU A 130 -17.63 13.66 -13.57
CA GLU A 130 -18.06 12.37 -14.14
C GLU A 130 -17.04 11.27 -13.83
N PHE A 131 -15.74 11.55 -13.97
CA PHE A 131 -14.68 10.62 -13.57
C PHE A 131 -14.73 10.32 -12.07
N TYR A 132 -14.80 11.35 -11.21
CA TYR A 132 -14.89 11.19 -9.76
C TYR A 132 -16.09 10.33 -9.33
N ASN A 133 -17.29 10.67 -9.81
CA ASN A 133 -18.49 9.92 -9.46
C ASN A 133 -18.39 8.47 -9.93
N SER A 134 -17.86 8.22 -11.14
CA SER A 134 -17.61 6.84 -11.60
C SER A 134 -16.65 6.08 -10.69
N GLN A 135 -15.59 6.72 -10.20
CA GLN A 135 -14.66 6.07 -9.27
C GLN A 135 -15.35 5.77 -7.93
N HIS A 136 -16.09 6.74 -7.41
CA HIS A 136 -16.80 6.63 -6.14
C HIS A 136 -17.87 5.52 -6.18
N ASP A 137 -18.74 5.53 -7.18
CA ASP A 137 -19.87 4.61 -7.28
C ASP A 137 -19.42 3.16 -7.51
N ARG A 138 -18.34 2.92 -8.26
CA ARG A 138 -17.81 1.57 -8.54
C ARG A 138 -16.91 1.07 -7.41
N TRP A 139 -15.91 1.86 -7.05
CA TRP A 139 -14.83 1.44 -6.17
C TRP A 139 -15.10 1.70 -4.71
N ILE A 140 -15.89 2.72 -4.34
CA ILE A 140 -16.12 3.08 -2.92
C ILE A 140 -17.44 2.51 -2.44
N GLU A 141 -18.56 2.93 -3.04
CA GLU A 141 -19.89 2.46 -2.65
C GLU A 141 -20.29 1.13 -3.29
N GLY A 142 -19.79 0.86 -4.50
CA GLY A 142 -20.11 -0.35 -5.28
C GLY A 142 -19.42 -1.62 -4.78
N ASP A 143 -19.51 -2.70 -5.54
CA ASP A 143 -18.91 -4.01 -5.22
C ASP A 143 -17.88 -4.48 -6.25
N GLU A 144 -17.43 -3.57 -7.13
CA GLU A 144 -16.50 -3.91 -8.18
C GLU A 144 -15.18 -4.44 -7.64
N GLN A 145 -14.69 -5.52 -8.26
CA GLN A 145 -13.45 -6.18 -7.88
C GLN A 145 -12.38 -5.89 -8.94
N PRO A 146 -11.18 -5.46 -8.52
CA PRO A 146 -10.10 -5.23 -9.45
C PRO A 146 -9.61 -6.55 -10.05
N PRO A 147 -9.06 -6.54 -11.28
CA PRO A 147 -8.38 -7.70 -11.83
C PRO A 147 -7.23 -8.14 -10.91
N PRO A 148 -7.04 -9.45 -10.67
CA PRO A 148 -5.95 -9.92 -9.82
C PRO A 148 -4.59 -9.61 -10.46
N ILE A 149 -3.61 -9.23 -9.62
CA ILE A 149 -2.22 -9.05 -10.02
C ILE A 149 -1.44 -10.29 -9.64
N ASN A 150 -1.10 -11.13 -10.62
CA ASN A 150 -0.33 -12.35 -10.39
C ASN A 150 1.17 -12.14 -10.64
N SER A 151 1.50 -11.12 -11.42
CA SER A 151 2.86 -10.78 -11.81
C SER A 151 3.02 -9.27 -11.99
N ILE A 152 4.27 -8.81 -12.01
CA ILE A 152 4.59 -7.43 -12.37
C ILE A 152 4.08 -7.06 -13.77
N ASP A 153 3.93 -8.06 -14.65
CA ASP A 153 3.46 -7.86 -16.02
C ASP A 153 1.98 -7.52 -16.13
N ASP A 154 1.19 -7.80 -15.08
CA ASP A 154 -0.22 -7.42 -15.00
C ASP A 154 -0.40 -5.92 -14.67
N ILE A 155 0.66 -5.26 -14.19
CA ILE A 155 0.64 -3.82 -13.85
C ILE A 155 0.91 -2.99 -15.10
N ASP A 156 0.19 -1.89 -15.28
CA ASP A 156 0.42 -0.97 -16.40
C ASP A 156 1.87 -0.46 -16.40
N PRO A 157 2.61 -0.52 -17.53
CA PRO A 157 4.00 -0.09 -17.61
C PRO A 157 4.25 1.35 -17.12
N ARG A 158 3.27 2.25 -17.22
CA ARG A 158 3.38 3.63 -16.74
C ARG A 158 3.48 3.72 -15.21
N LEU A 159 3.03 2.68 -14.50
CA LEU A 159 3.00 2.59 -13.05
C LEU A 159 4.15 1.75 -12.48
N ARG A 160 4.94 1.10 -13.34
CA ARG A 160 6.08 0.28 -12.91
C ARG A 160 7.26 1.18 -12.57
N THR A 161 7.71 1.09 -11.33
CA THR A 161 8.96 1.73 -10.87
C THR A 161 10.01 0.66 -10.61
N PRO A 162 11.32 0.97 -10.74
CA PRO A 162 12.38 0.02 -10.42
C PRO A 162 12.24 -0.58 -9.01
N GLU A 163 11.83 0.23 -8.04
CA GLU A 163 11.63 -0.20 -6.65
C GLU A 163 10.44 -1.17 -6.52
N LEU A 164 9.40 -1.00 -7.34
CA LEU A 164 8.26 -1.91 -7.38
C LEU A 164 8.66 -3.27 -7.99
N GLU A 165 9.43 -3.25 -9.07
CA GLU A 165 9.93 -4.48 -9.71
C GLU A 165 10.86 -5.26 -8.76
N GLU A 166 11.75 -4.57 -8.06
CA GLU A 166 12.64 -5.17 -7.06
C GLU A 166 11.83 -5.78 -5.91
N ARG A 167 10.82 -5.08 -5.37
CA ARG A 167 9.95 -5.61 -4.32
C ARG A 167 9.17 -6.85 -4.78
N TRP A 168 8.66 -6.86 -6.01
CA TRP A 168 8.00 -8.03 -6.57
C TRP A 168 8.94 -9.22 -6.69
N LYS A 169 10.17 -9.00 -7.15
CA LYS A 169 11.21 -10.03 -7.21
C LYS A 169 11.53 -10.57 -5.81
N MET A 170 11.70 -9.70 -4.82
CA MET A 170 11.94 -10.10 -3.43
C MET A 170 10.78 -10.90 -2.84
N ARG A 171 9.53 -10.49 -3.08
CA ARG A 171 8.35 -11.24 -2.63
C ARG A 171 8.29 -12.64 -3.26
N GLN A 172 8.61 -12.76 -4.56
CA GLN A 172 8.71 -14.06 -5.22
C GLN A 172 9.81 -14.94 -4.61
N ILE A 173 10.97 -14.35 -4.28
CA ILE A 173 12.06 -15.05 -3.61
C ILE A 173 11.60 -15.56 -2.24
N GLU A 174 11.03 -14.69 -1.41
CA GLU A 174 10.55 -15.04 -0.07
C GLU A 174 9.49 -16.15 -0.09
N GLN A 175 8.54 -16.09 -1.03
CA GLN A 175 7.53 -17.13 -1.21
C GLN A 175 8.16 -18.47 -1.62
N ALA A 176 9.10 -18.46 -2.57
CA ALA A 176 9.79 -19.67 -3.00
C ALA A 176 10.68 -20.26 -1.88
N ILE A 177 11.31 -19.41 -1.05
CA ILE A 177 12.04 -19.87 0.15
C ILE A 177 11.07 -20.52 1.15
N ALA A 178 9.93 -19.89 1.41
CA ALA A 178 8.94 -20.41 2.36
C ALA A 178 8.35 -21.77 1.93
N VAL A 179 8.16 -21.98 0.62
CA VAL A 179 7.64 -23.25 0.06
C VAL A 179 8.74 -24.29 -0.14
N GLY A 180 9.98 -23.86 -0.39
CA GLY A 180 11.11 -24.73 -0.75
C GLY A 180 11.65 -25.62 0.38
N GLY A 181 11.14 -25.49 1.61
CA GLY A 181 11.52 -26.36 2.73
C GLY A 181 12.98 -26.19 3.19
N TYR A 182 13.58 -25.03 2.92
CA TYR A 182 14.95 -24.71 3.32
C TYR A 182 15.12 -24.71 4.84
N SER A 183 16.29 -25.14 5.31
CA SER A 183 16.61 -25.04 6.73
C SER A 183 16.90 -23.59 7.12
N VAL A 184 16.82 -23.26 8.41
CA VAL A 184 17.21 -21.94 8.93
C VAL A 184 18.66 -21.60 8.55
N PHE A 185 19.54 -22.61 8.49
CA PHE A 185 20.93 -22.41 8.10
C PHE A 185 21.07 -22.04 6.63
N ASP A 186 20.29 -22.64 5.73
CA ASP A 186 20.30 -22.33 4.29
C ASP A 186 19.78 -20.92 4.00
N VAL A 187 18.83 -20.44 4.81
CA VAL A 187 18.33 -19.06 4.73
C VAL A 187 19.39 -18.09 5.23
N LEU A 188 20.04 -18.38 6.37
CA LEU A 188 21.06 -17.50 6.95
C LEU A 188 22.35 -17.44 6.13
N SER A 189 22.73 -18.53 5.46
CA SER A 189 23.91 -18.58 4.58
C SER A 189 23.67 -17.91 3.22
N GLY A 190 22.42 -17.55 2.90
CA GLY A 190 22.04 -17.02 1.59
C GLY A 190 21.88 -18.08 0.50
N ARG A 191 22.15 -19.37 0.81
CA ARG A 191 22.02 -20.48 -0.14
C ARG A 191 20.60 -20.64 -0.68
N ALA A 192 19.61 -20.51 0.20
CA ALA A 192 18.20 -20.56 -0.20
C ALA A 192 17.85 -19.45 -1.21
N THR A 193 18.41 -18.25 -1.03
CA THR A 193 18.20 -17.12 -1.94
C THR A 193 18.83 -17.38 -3.31
N VAL A 194 20.06 -17.90 -3.35
CA VAL A 194 20.75 -18.22 -4.61
C VAL A 194 20.06 -19.36 -5.36
N ASP A 195 19.69 -20.44 -4.66
CA ASP A 195 18.97 -21.56 -5.26
C ASP A 195 17.63 -21.11 -5.87
N VAL A 196 16.89 -20.26 -5.15
CA VAL A 196 15.64 -19.68 -5.65
C VAL A 196 15.87 -18.73 -6.83
N LEU A 197 16.90 -17.87 -6.77
CA LEU A 197 17.25 -16.98 -7.88
C LEU A 197 17.53 -17.76 -9.17
N ASN A 198 18.27 -18.88 -9.08
CA ASN A 198 18.54 -19.77 -10.21
C ASN A 198 17.27 -20.50 -10.72
N GLN A 199 16.26 -20.70 -9.87
CA GLN A 199 14.96 -21.27 -10.29
C GLN A 199 14.07 -20.24 -11.00
N ILE A 200 14.00 -19.02 -10.48
CA ILE A 200 13.10 -17.96 -11.02
C ILE A 200 13.72 -17.23 -12.21
N ASP A 201 15.04 -17.19 -12.32
CA ASP A 201 15.77 -16.58 -13.43
C ASP A 201 16.88 -17.51 -13.94
N PRO A 202 16.53 -18.62 -14.61
CA PRO A 202 17.50 -19.63 -15.04
C PRO A 202 18.42 -19.15 -16.17
N LYS A 203 18.20 -17.95 -16.72
CA LYS A 203 19.05 -17.34 -17.73
C LYS A 203 20.29 -16.68 -17.13
N ASN A 204 20.27 -16.40 -15.82
CA ASN A 204 21.38 -15.87 -15.06
C ASN A 204 21.86 -16.94 -14.08
N SER A 205 23.17 -17.10 -13.94
CA SER A 205 23.77 -18.00 -12.96
C SER A 205 24.19 -17.19 -11.74
N TYR A 206 23.54 -17.45 -10.61
CA TYR A 206 23.86 -16.86 -9.32
C TYR A 206 24.66 -17.86 -8.49
N SER A 207 25.75 -17.42 -7.87
CA SER A 207 26.54 -18.17 -6.90
C SER A 207 26.73 -17.32 -5.63
N LEU A 208 27.01 -17.99 -4.50
CA LEU A 208 27.40 -17.30 -3.28
C LEU A 208 28.83 -16.77 -3.45
N VAL A 209 29.05 -15.48 -3.18
CA VAL A 209 30.38 -14.88 -3.24
C VAL A 209 31.24 -15.48 -2.12
N GLY A 210 32.24 -16.28 -2.50
CA GLY A 210 33.15 -16.97 -1.59
C GLY A 210 32.96 -18.50 -1.48
N ASP A 211 31.99 -19.08 -2.18
CA ASP A 211 31.90 -20.55 -2.38
C ASP A 211 32.71 -21.03 -3.62
N ASP A 212 33.29 -20.09 -4.38
CA ASP A 212 34.18 -20.35 -5.52
C ASP A 212 35.67 -20.46 -5.09
N ASP A 213 35.96 -20.64 -3.79
CA ASP A 213 37.32 -20.90 -3.30
C ASP A 213 37.50 -22.41 -3.02
N ASP A 214 38.10 -23.09 -3.99
CA ASP A 214 39.12 -24.12 -3.79
C ASP A 214 38.83 -25.24 -2.77
N PHE A 215 37.97 -26.18 -3.16
CA PHE A 215 38.21 -27.60 -2.84
C PHE A 215 38.63 -28.32 -4.13
N GLU A 216 39.73 -27.87 -4.75
CA GLU A 216 40.51 -28.79 -5.58
C GLU A 216 41.06 -29.87 -4.65
N ASP A 217 40.49 -31.07 -4.76
CA ASP A 217 40.95 -32.27 -4.10
C ASP A 217 42.44 -32.51 -4.41
N ASP A 218 43.31 -32.30 -3.43
CA ASP A 218 44.66 -32.87 -3.41
C ASP A 218 44.55 -34.40 -3.23
N GLU A 219 44.42 -35.14 -4.34
CA GLU A 219 44.84 -36.55 -4.47
C GLU A 219 45.75 -36.78 -5.68
#